data_AF-A0A8J4RZP5-F1
#
_entry.id   AF-A0A8J4RZP5-F1
#
_cell.length_a   1.000
_cell.length_b   1.000
_cell.length_c   1.000
_cell.angle_alpha   90.00
_cell.angle_beta   90.00
_cell.angle_gamma   90.00
#
_symmetry.space_group_name_H-M   'P 1'
#
loop_
_entity.id
_entity.type
_entity.pdbx_description
1 polymer ?
#
loop_
_entity_poly.entity_id
_entity_poly.type
_entity_poly.pdbx_seq_one_letter_code
_entity_poly.pdbx_strand_id
1 'polypeptide(L)'
;MGDFFLPYVYVPSAEGTYLKLVTPWGNVQMNKGLLLQLAGSVGVIVFTLLLIRCAANLNVALKKKVTKKKGGGGEDGDEEEDEEEEEEEEEEEEEEEPQSVLDEKMITKGDNSYYYTHQHQGTNQENESVHKTMVSSYGWSDMKKTVDIYLTDNAVVKMRKEQLVLKWTNTSLSMDLLSAPGGCLVKSLAISTLFQEITDVTWAVEKDTLTLTLVKAQELPWKSLNGAARKMEEHIEYDDSLYE
;
A
#
# COMPACT_ATOMS: atom_id res chain seq x y z
N MET A 1 -50.68 -7.04 3.69
CA MET A 1 -49.71 -6.32 4.52
C MET A 1 -48.37 -6.47 3.82
N GLY A 2 -47.77 -5.37 3.35
CA GLY A 2 -46.44 -5.42 2.74
C GLY A 2 -45.39 -5.41 3.85
N ASP A 3 -44.40 -6.30 3.76
CA ASP A 3 -43.32 -6.37 4.73
C ASP A 3 -42.46 -5.11 4.64
N PHE A 4 -42.38 -4.38 5.76
CA PHE A 4 -41.55 -3.18 5.87
C PHE A 4 -40.10 -3.60 6.05
N PHE A 5 -39.26 -3.27 5.06
CA PHE A 5 -37.83 -3.57 5.11
C PHE A 5 -37.04 -2.29 5.41
N LEU A 6 -36.25 -2.32 6.49
CA LEU A 6 -35.33 -1.24 6.85
C LEU A 6 -33.95 -1.56 6.28
N PRO A 7 -33.39 -0.70 5.40
CA PRO A 7 -32.03 -0.89 4.92
C PRO A 7 -31.05 -0.81 6.08
N TYR A 8 -30.05 -1.69 6.07
CA TYR A 8 -29.04 -1.76 7.11
C TYR A 8 -27.65 -1.93 6.51
N VAL A 9 -26.65 -1.46 7.25
CA VAL A 9 -25.24 -1.60 6.90
C VAL A 9 -24.72 -2.88 7.55
N TYR A 10 -24.22 -3.79 6.72
CA TYR A 10 -23.56 -5.01 7.15
C TYR A 10 -22.05 -4.85 7.07
N VAL A 11 -21.39 -5.07 8.22
CA VAL A 11 -19.93 -5.06 8.34
C VAL A 11 -19.48 -6.51 8.55
N PRO A 12 -18.96 -7.21 7.54
CA PRO A 12 -18.64 -8.64 7.64
C PRO A 12 -17.52 -8.93 8.65
N SER A 13 -16.62 -7.97 8.88
CA SER A 13 -15.56 -8.04 9.89
C SER A 13 -15.10 -6.62 10.25
N ALA A 14 -14.64 -6.42 11.49
CA ALA A 14 -14.04 -5.17 11.93
C ALA A 14 -12.89 -4.73 10.99
N GLU A 15 -12.13 -5.69 10.48
CA GLU A 15 -10.97 -5.50 9.59
C GLU A 15 -11.32 -5.53 8.09
N GLY A 16 -12.56 -5.86 7.71
CA GLY A 16 -12.93 -5.97 6.29
C GLY A 16 -12.74 -4.66 5.54
N THR A 17 -12.23 -4.68 4.32
CA THR A 17 -11.97 -3.46 3.51
C THR A 17 -13.22 -2.88 2.84
N TYR A 18 -14.38 -3.51 3.01
CA TYR A 18 -15.64 -3.10 2.39
C TYR A 18 -16.81 -3.09 3.38
N LEU A 19 -17.81 -2.29 3.06
CA LEU A 19 -19.10 -2.19 3.72
C LEU A 19 -20.19 -2.63 2.73
N LYS A 20 -21.16 -3.40 3.21
CA LYS A 20 -22.28 -3.87 2.37
C LYS A 20 -23.57 -3.21 2.84
N LEU A 21 -24.16 -2.36 2.02
CA LEU A 21 -25.48 -1.80 2.26
C LEU A 21 -26.52 -2.77 1.70
N VAL A 22 -27.39 -3.29 2.56
CA VAL A 22 -28.46 -4.22 2.18
C VAL A 22 -29.76 -3.43 2.06
N THR A 23 -30.36 -3.46 0.88
CA THR A 23 -31.61 -2.77 0.55
C THR A 23 -32.63 -3.76 -0.03
N PRO A 24 -33.94 -3.43 -0.10
CA PRO A 24 -34.95 -4.28 -0.73
C PRO A 24 -34.65 -4.56 -2.22
N TRP A 25 -33.91 -3.67 -2.87
CA TRP A 25 -33.55 -3.77 -4.29
C TRP A 25 -32.22 -4.49 -4.52
N GLY A 26 -31.57 -4.98 -3.46
CA GLY A 26 -30.30 -5.70 -3.55
C GLY A 26 -29.23 -5.11 -2.65
N ASN A 27 -27.98 -5.49 -2.92
CA ASN A 27 -26.85 -5.25 -2.06
C ASN A 27 -25.76 -4.46 -2.80
N VAL A 28 -25.39 -3.31 -2.22
CA VAL A 28 -24.33 -2.45 -2.73
C VAL A 28 -23.09 -2.64 -1.88
N GLN A 29 -21.96 -2.96 -2.50
CA GLN A 29 -20.66 -3.04 -1.83
C GLN A 29 -19.90 -1.75 -2.07
N MET A 30 -19.41 -1.14 -0.99
CA MET A 30 -18.61 0.07 -1.02
C MET A 30 -17.27 -0.18 -0.34
N ASN A 31 -16.18 0.28 -0.94
CA ASN A 31 -14.85 0.22 -0.34
C ASN A 31 -14.77 1.23 0.82
N LYS A 32 -14.25 0.81 1.99
CA LYS A 32 -14.08 1.68 3.16
C LYS A 32 -13.19 2.90 2.86
N GLY A 33 -12.15 2.73 2.03
CA GLY A 33 -11.28 3.83 1.61
C GLY A 33 -12.04 4.93 0.88
N LEU A 34 -12.93 4.54 -0.05
CA LEU A 34 -13.78 5.49 -0.77
C LEU A 34 -14.78 6.17 0.17
N LEU A 35 -15.37 5.43 1.10
CA LEU A 35 -16.30 5.98 2.10
C LEU A 35 -15.62 6.99 3.03
N LEU A 36 -14.38 6.70 3.45
CA LEU A 36 -13.57 7.60 4.28
C LEU A 36 -13.20 8.88 3.51
N GLN A 37 -12.82 8.76 2.24
CA GLN A 37 -12.56 9.91 1.37
C GLN A 37 -13.82 10.77 1.19
N LEU A 38 -14.98 10.14 1.01
CA LEU A 38 -16.27 10.83 0.86
C LEU A 38 -16.71 11.51 2.16
N ALA A 39 -16.50 10.87 3.30
CA ALA A 39 -16.75 11.49 4.61
C ALA A 39 -15.80 12.68 4.84
N GLY A 40 -14.53 12.54 4.47
CA GLY A 40 -13.54 13.61 4.53
C GLY A 40 -13.94 14.81 3.66
N SER A 41 -14.35 14.57 2.41
CA SER A 41 -14.75 15.66 1.49
C SER A 41 -16.01 16.38 1.97
N VAL A 42 -17.01 15.66 2.48
CA VAL A 42 -18.20 16.26 3.10
C VAL A 42 -17.81 17.08 4.33
N GLY A 43 -16.89 16.59 5.16
CA GLY A 43 -16.37 17.30 6.32
C GLY A 43 -15.73 18.63 5.94
N VAL A 44 -14.89 18.65 4.91
CA VAL A 44 -14.26 19.89 4.38
C VAL A 44 -15.31 20.88 3.90
N ILE A 45 -16.31 20.42 3.14
CA ILE A 45 -17.38 21.31 2.64
C ILE A 45 -18.16 21.95 3.79
N VAL A 46 -18.55 21.16 4.79
CA VAL A 46 -19.29 21.65 5.96
C VAL A 46 -18.44 22.63 6.77
N PHE A 47 -17.16 22.32 6.95
CA PHE A 47 -16.22 23.20 7.66
C PHE A 47 -16.03 24.53 6.95
N THR A 48 -15.87 24.52 5.62
CA THR A 48 -15.77 25.74 4.81
C THR A 48 -17.04 26.59 4.90
N LEU A 49 -18.23 25.97 4.86
CA LEU A 49 -19.49 26.69 5.06
C LEU A 49 -19.61 27.31 6.46
N LEU A 50 -19.10 26.62 7.49
CA LEU A 50 -19.03 27.16 8.85
C LEU A 50 -18.10 28.37 8.93
N LEU A 51 -16.92 28.32 8.33
CA LEU A 51 -15.98 29.44 8.28
C LEU A 51 -16.58 30.65 7.57
N ILE A 52 -17.24 30.45 6.43
CA ILE A 52 -17.95 31.52 5.70
C ILE A 52 -19.02 32.15 6.59
N ARG A 53 -19.79 31.33 7.33
CA ARG A 53 -20.82 31.83 8.24
C ARG A 53 -20.23 32.61 9.42
N CYS A 54 -19.09 32.16 9.97
CA CYS A 54 -18.37 32.87 11.03
C CYS A 54 -17.82 34.21 10.54
N ALA A 55 -17.21 34.26 9.36
CA ALA A 55 -16.69 35.49 8.75
C ALA A 55 -17.81 36.52 8.47
N ALA A 56 -18.97 36.07 7.98
CA ALA A 56 -20.12 36.94 7.76
C ALA A 56 -20.61 37.58 9.08
N ASN A 57 -20.64 36.82 10.18
CA ASN A 57 -21.06 37.32 11.49
C ASN A 57 -20.06 38.33 12.09
N LEU A 58 -18.76 38.10 11.91
CA LEU A 58 -17.70 39.02 12.37
C LEU A 58 -17.78 40.37 11.65
N ASN A 59 -18.03 40.37 10.34
CA ASN A 59 -18.18 41.60 9.56
C ASN A 59 -19.38 42.47 10.00
N VAL A 60 -20.47 41.86 10.46
CA VAL A 60 -21.62 42.60 11.02
C VAL A 60 -21.27 43.24 12.37
N ALA A 61 -20.50 42.55 13.21
CA ALA A 61 -20.08 43.07 14.51
C ALA A 61 -19.11 44.25 14.36
N LEU A 62 -18.18 44.20 13.40
CA LEU A 62 -17.25 45.28 13.12
C LEU A 62 -17.96 46.54 12.59
N LYS A 63 -18.91 46.40 11.67
CA LYS A 63 -19.69 47.54 11.15
C LYS A 63 -20.52 48.26 12.22
N LYS A 64 -21.03 47.53 13.24
CA LYS A 64 -21.74 48.14 14.39
C LYS A 64 -20.84 48.97 15.30
N LYS A 65 -19.55 48.64 15.43
CA LYS A 65 -18.62 49.43 16.25
C LYS A 65 -18.23 50.75 15.57
N VAL A 66 -18.09 50.77 14.25
CA VAL A 66 -17.73 51.98 13.48
C VAL A 66 -18.85 53.03 13.49
N THR A 67 -20.13 52.61 13.50
CA THR A 67 -21.27 53.56 13.57
C THR A 67 -21.53 54.09 14.98
N LYS A 68 -21.15 53.36 16.03
CA LYS A 68 -21.30 53.82 17.43
C LYS A 68 -20.24 54.86 17.85
N LYS A 69 -19.10 54.92 17.16
CA LYS A 69 -18.01 55.91 17.44
C LYS A 69 -18.23 57.28 16.77
N LYS A 70 -19.23 57.44 15.90
CA LYS A 70 -19.57 58.73 15.25
C LYS A 70 -20.66 59.55 15.96
N GLY A 71 -21.16 59.10 17.11
CA GLY A 71 -22.30 59.72 17.81
C GLY A 71 -22.05 60.24 19.24
N GLY A 72 -20.81 60.24 19.73
CA GLY A 72 -20.47 60.77 21.06
C GLY A 72 -19.30 61.72 20.97
N GLY A 73 -19.57 63.03 21.03
CA GLY A 73 -18.57 64.07 21.17
C GLY A 73 -18.04 64.20 22.60
N GLY A 74 -16.88 64.86 22.72
CA GLY A 74 -16.15 65.14 23.96
C GLY A 74 -14.73 64.54 23.90
N GLU A 75 -13.74 65.17 23.26
CA GLU A 75 -12.95 66.36 23.66
C GLU A 75 -11.64 65.94 24.37
N ASP A 76 -10.55 66.16 23.62
CA ASP A 76 -9.14 66.45 23.94
C ASP A 76 -8.18 65.50 24.68
N GLY A 77 -6.95 65.44 24.14
CA GLY A 77 -5.73 64.82 24.69
C GLY A 77 -5.21 63.68 23.78
N ASP A 78 -4.43 63.91 22.72
CA ASP A 78 -3.00 64.31 22.65
C ASP A 78 -2.03 63.13 22.92
N GLU A 79 -0.91 63.13 22.18
CA GLU A 79 0.26 62.21 22.16
C GLU A 79 0.04 60.90 21.36
N GLU A 80 0.58 60.74 20.14
CA GLU A 80 1.98 60.50 19.69
C GLU A 80 2.57 59.13 20.09
N GLU A 81 3.51 58.66 19.25
CA GLU A 81 4.19 57.35 19.18
C GLU A 81 3.48 56.36 18.22
N ASP A 82 3.90 56.21 16.95
CA ASP A 82 5.24 55.96 16.38
C ASP A 82 5.78 54.62 16.88
N GLU A 83 5.58 53.56 16.09
CA GLU A 83 6.38 52.34 16.14
C GLU A 83 6.22 51.60 14.80
N GLU A 84 7.29 51.71 14.02
CA GLU A 84 7.64 50.87 12.88
C GLU A 84 7.83 49.43 13.34
N GLU A 85 7.21 48.46 12.65
CA GLU A 85 7.70 47.09 12.65
C GLU A 85 7.72 46.58 11.21
N GLU A 86 8.94 46.60 10.65
CA GLU A 86 9.40 45.75 9.57
C GLU A 86 9.40 44.30 10.07
N GLU A 87 8.73 43.37 9.37
CA GLU A 87 9.08 41.94 9.43
C GLU A 87 8.95 41.32 8.03
N GLU A 88 10.11 41.27 7.37
CA GLU A 88 10.72 40.14 6.69
C GLU A 88 9.90 39.28 5.72
N GLU A 89 10.30 39.37 4.45
CA GLU A 89 10.07 38.38 3.40
C GLU A 89 10.79 37.07 3.75
N GLU A 90 10.07 36.02 4.10
CA GLU A 90 10.60 34.65 4.07
C GLU A 90 10.36 34.06 2.66
N GLU A 91 11.45 34.02 1.89
CA GLU A 91 11.61 33.12 0.74
C GLU A 91 11.59 31.67 1.26
N GLU A 92 10.54 30.92 0.97
CA GLU A 92 10.58 29.45 1.10
C GLU A 92 11.51 28.90 0.01
N GLU A 93 12.75 28.57 0.42
CA GLU A 93 13.68 27.75 -0.33
C GLU A 93 13.02 26.40 -0.66
N GLU A 94 12.95 26.08 -1.95
CA GLU A 94 12.72 24.72 -2.42
C GLU A 94 13.85 23.82 -1.91
N GLU A 95 13.61 23.08 -0.82
CA GLU A 95 14.41 21.91 -0.46
C GLU A 95 14.23 20.86 -1.56
N GLU A 96 15.12 20.89 -2.57
CA GLU A 96 15.44 19.71 -3.36
C GLU A 96 15.98 18.64 -2.40
N GLU A 97 15.10 17.72 -2.01
CA GLU A 97 15.49 16.51 -1.31
C GLU A 97 16.66 15.85 -2.05
N PRO A 98 17.74 15.45 -1.35
CA PRO A 98 18.79 14.67 -1.98
C PRO A 98 18.19 13.33 -2.40
N GLN A 99 17.80 13.23 -3.67
CA GLN A 99 17.40 11.99 -4.31
C GLN A 99 18.42 10.93 -3.95
N SER A 100 17.94 9.96 -3.19
CA SER A 100 18.76 8.89 -2.69
C SER A 100 19.38 8.18 -3.90
N VAL A 101 20.69 7.97 -3.86
CA VAL A 101 21.42 7.14 -4.82
C VAL A 101 20.94 5.66 -4.78
N LEU A 102 19.90 5.35 -3.99
CA LEU A 102 19.24 4.05 -3.88
C LEU A 102 18.08 3.90 -4.87
N ASP A 103 17.38 4.98 -5.25
CA ASP A 103 16.24 4.88 -6.19
C ASP A 103 16.71 4.65 -7.63
N GLU A 104 17.87 5.19 -7.98
CA GLU A 104 18.43 5.06 -9.34
C GLU A 104 18.88 3.62 -9.66
N LYS A 105 19.23 2.82 -8.63
CA LYS A 105 19.57 1.39 -8.79
C LYS A 105 18.34 0.48 -8.88
N MET A 106 17.19 0.94 -8.40
CA MET A 106 15.95 0.17 -8.44
C MET A 106 15.22 0.35 -9.79
N ILE A 107 15.41 1.51 -10.43
CA ILE A 107 14.85 1.80 -11.76
C ILE A 107 15.68 1.18 -12.90
N THR A 108 17.01 1.01 -12.73
CA THR A 108 17.88 0.46 -13.78
C THR A 108 17.95 -1.07 -13.84
N LYS A 109 17.30 -1.80 -12.92
CA LYS A 109 17.25 -3.28 -12.95
C LYS A 109 15.82 -3.80 -12.80
N GLY A 110 15.10 -3.80 -13.92
CA GLY A 110 14.07 -4.81 -14.19
C GLY A 110 12.70 -4.24 -14.54
N ASP A 111 12.47 -4.05 -15.84
CA ASP A 111 11.17 -3.81 -16.48
C ASP A 111 10.11 -4.94 -16.27
N ASN A 112 10.37 -5.92 -15.40
CA ASN A 112 9.54 -7.13 -15.24
C ASN A 112 9.11 -7.41 -13.78
N SER A 113 8.84 -6.38 -12.97
CA SER A 113 8.28 -6.56 -11.62
C SER A 113 6.75 -6.82 -11.66
N TYR A 114 6.36 -8.03 -12.06
CA TYR A 114 4.96 -8.46 -12.00
C TYR A 114 4.51 -8.66 -10.54
N TYR A 115 3.69 -7.74 -10.02
CA TYR A 115 2.98 -7.90 -8.75
C TYR A 115 1.95 -9.04 -8.84
N TYR A 116 2.25 -10.20 -8.27
CA TYR A 116 1.29 -11.30 -8.10
C TYR A 116 0.62 -11.20 -6.72
N THR A 117 -0.60 -10.68 -6.66
CA THR A 117 -1.45 -10.75 -5.45
C THR A 117 -2.24 -12.05 -5.48
N HIS A 118 -1.75 -13.10 -4.81
CA HIS A 118 -2.53 -14.33 -4.65
C HIS A 118 -3.74 -14.06 -3.72
N GLN A 119 -4.94 -14.25 -4.25
CA GLN A 119 -6.18 -14.32 -3.46
C GLN A 119 -6.07 -15.46 -2.44
N HIS A 120 -6.43 -15.16 -1.18
CA HIS A 120 -6.45 -16.10 -0.07
C HIS A 120 -7.23 -17.38 -0.43
N GLN A 121 -6.52 -18.47 -0.66
CA GLN A 121 -7.13 -19.79 -0.77
C GLN A 121 -7.52 -20.25 0.63
N GLY A 122 -8.80 -20.08 0.96
CA GLY A 122 -9.39 -20.50 2.23
C GLY A 122 -9.26 -22.00 2.42
N THR A 123 -8.29 -22.40 3.23
CA THR A 123 -8.25 -23.74 3.84
C THR A 123 -8.75 -23.58 5.27
N ASN A 124 -9.83 -24.30 5.59
CA ASN A 124 -10.42 -24.40 6.93
C ASN A 124 -9.39 -24.93 7.93
N GLN A 125 -8.60 -24.03 8.51
CA GLN A 125 -7.92 -24.24 9.78
C GLN A 125 -8.35 -23.13 10.73
N GLU A 126 -9.48 -23.38 11.37
CA GLU A 126 -9.86 -22.71 12.61
C GLU A 126 -8.85 -23.14 13.67
N ASN A 127 -7.81 -22.34 13.87
CA ASN A 127 -7.20 -22.01 15.16
C ASN A 127 -5.90 -21.24 14.90
N GLU A 128 -5.76 -20.11 15.60
CA GLU A 128 -4.58 -19.23 15.64
C GLU A 128 -4.51 -18.18 14.52
N SER A 129 -5.21 -17.07 14.76
CA SER A 129 -5.22 -15.83 13.97
C SER A 129 -3.90 -15.06 14.02
N VAL A 130 -2.76 -15.74 13.94
CA VAL A 130 -1.50 -15.08 13.65
C VAL A 130 -1.59 -14.68 12.18
N HIS A 131 -1.66 -13.39 11.91
CA HIS A 131 -1.72 -12.81 10.58
C HIS A 131 -0.61 -13.40 9.69
N LYS A 132 -0.93 -14.45 8.92
CA LYS A 132 -0.06 -14.96 7.86
C LYS A 132 0.11 -13.85 6.84
N THR A 133 1.20 -13.11 6.99
CA THR A 133 1.49 -12.00 6.09
C THR A 133 2.17 -12.59 4.87
N MET A 134 1.53 -12.52 3.70
CA MET A 134 2.19 -12.93 2.47
C MET A 134 3.38 -12.00 2.20
N VAL A 135 4.47 -12.56 1.68
CA VAL A 135 5.57 -11.76 1.14
C VAL A 135 5.02 -10.91 -0.01
N SER A 136 4.99 -9.59 0.18
CA SER A 136 4.41 -8.64 -0.77
C SER A 136 5.36 -8.23 -1.90
N SER A 137 6.67 -8.34 -1.67
CA SER A 137 7.71 -7.99 -2.65
C SER A 137 8.92 -8.90 -2.48
N TYR A 138 9.47 -9.35 -3.60
CA TYR A 138 10.75 -10.06 -3.68
C TYR A 138 11.40 -9.75 -5.02
N GLY A 139 12.74 -9.74 -5.05
CA GLY A 139 13.52 -9.68 -6.27
C GLY A 139 13.92 -11.08 -6.72
N TRP A 140 14.26 -11.25 -7.99
CA TRP A 140 14.92 -12.47 -8.46
C TRP A 140 15.89 -12.16 -9.58
N SER A 141 16.89 -13.01 -9.78
CA SER A 141 17.82 -12.92 -10.89
C SER A 141 18.09 -14.28 -11.52
N ASP A 142 18.25 -14.27 -12.85
CA ASP A 142 18.57 -15.46 -13.62
C ASP A 142 20.09 -15.57 -13.84
N MET A 143 20.67 -16.70 -13.45
CA MET A 143 22.05 -17.05 -13.77
C MET A 143 22.09 -18.26 -14.70
N LYS A 144 23.27 -18.60 -15.21
CA LYS A 144 23.43 -19.72 -16.15
C LYS A 144 22.92 -21.06 -15.58
N LYS A 145 23.24 -21.36 -14.31
CA LYS A 145 22.92 -22.64 -13.65
C LYS A 145 21.96 -22.51 -12.49
N THR A 146 21.75 -21.28 -12.01
CA THR A 146 21.00 -21.01 -10.79
C THR A 146 20.01 -19.88 -11.04
N VAL A 147 19.01 -19.80 -10.17
CA VAL A 147 18.09 -18.68 -10.05
C VAL A 147 18.13 -18.23 -8.61
N ASP A 148 18.38 -16.96 -8.38
CA ASP A 148 18.42 -16.40 -7.04
C ASP A 148 17.14 -15.61 -6.77
N ILE A 149 16.52 -15.84 -5.62
CA ILE A 149 15.39 -15.04 -5.12
C ILE A 149 15.88 -14.27 -3.91
N TYR A 150 15.69 -12.96 -3.92
CA TYR A 150 16.09 -12.03 -2.87
C TYR A 150 14.87 -11.54 -2.11
N LEU A 151 14.88 -11.75 -0.80
CA LEU A 151 13.85 -11.25 0.10
C LEU A 151 14.47 -10.26 1.09
N THR A 152 14.11 -9.00 0.95
CA THR A 152 14.43 -7.93 1.89
C THR A 152 13.24 -7.69 2.81
N ASP A 153 13.38 -8.02 4.09
CA ASP A 153 12.31 -7.86 5.05
C ASP A 153 12.81 -7.66 6.48
N ASN A 154 12.09 -6.87 7.27
CA ASN A 154 12.37 -6.68 8.69
C ASN A 154 12.36 -8.01 9.47
N ALA A 155 11.58 -9.01 9.04
CA ALA A 155 11.57 -10.34 9.64
C ALA A 155 12.86 -11.14 9.42
N VAL A 156 13.66 -10.79 8.41
CA VAL A 156 14.96 -11.42 8.12
C VAL A 156 16.06 -10.84 9.01
N VAL A 157 15.89 -9.60 9.47
CA VAL A 157 16.85 -8.91 10.34
C VAL A 157 16.98 -9.69 11.67
N LYS A 158 18.12 -10.36 11.87
CA LYS A 158 18.46 -11.22 13.03
C LYS A 158 17.77 -12.59 13.06
N MET A 159 17.30 -13.06 11.91
CA MET A 159 16.75 -14.39 11.79
C MET A 159 17.82 -15.48 11.98
N ARG A 160 17.47 -16.53 12.73
CA ARG A 160 18.26 -17.75 12.92
C ARG A 160 17.87 -18.81 11.90
N LYS A 161 18.74 -19.81 11.70
CA LYS A 161 18.53 -20.82 10.66
C LYS A 161 17.30 -21.69 10.88
N GLU A 162 16.95 -21.92 12.14
CA GLU A 162 15.82 -22.77 12.53
C GLU A 162 14.46 -22.08 12.33
N GLN A 163 14.45 -20.79 11.99
CA GLN A 163 13.24 -20.02 11.73
C GLN A 163 12.77 -20.12 10.27
N LEU A 164 13.61 -20.68 9.38
CA LEU A 164 13.25 -20.93 7.99
C LEU A 164 12.68 -22.34 7.86
N VAL A 165 11.43 -22.43 7.40
CA VAL A 165 10.87 -23.70 6.95
C VAL A 165 10.78 -23.64 5.43
N LEU A 166 11.67 -24.37 4.77
CA LEU A 166 11.76 -24.44 3.32
C LEU A 166 11.22 -25.78 2.83
N LYS A 167 10.25 -25.75 1.93
CA LYS A 167 9.67 -26.92 1.26
C LYS A 167 9.72 -26.67 -0.24
N TRP A 168 10.27 -27.61 -0.99
CA TRP A 168 10.36 -27.48 -2.43
C TRP A 168 10.11 -28.82 -3.11
N THR A 169 9.73 -28.73 -4.38
CA THR A 169 9.63 -29.84 -5.32
C THR A 169 10.38 -29.47 -6.59
N ASN A 170 10.42 -30.35 -7.59
CA ASN A 170 11.02 -30.03 -8.88
C ASN A 170 10.41 -28.76 -9.54
N THR A 171 9.18 -28.38 -9.22
CA THR A 171 8.45 -27.30 -9.92
C THR A 171 7.79 -26.31 -8.97
N SER A 172 7.98 -26.42 -7.66
CA SER A 172 7.35 -25.53 -6.70
C SER A 172 8.27 -25.22 -5.53
N LEU A 173 8.06 -24.05 -4.93
CA LEU A 173 8.83 -23.56 -3.79
C LEU A 173 7.88 -22.93 -2.79
N SER A 174 8.00 -23.33 -1.53
CA SER A 174 7.28 -22.73 -0.41
C SER A 174 8.26 -22.46 0.72
N MET A 175 8.21 -21.24 1.23
CA MET A 175 9.06 -20.75 2.29
C MET A 175 8.18 -20.11 3.36
N ASP A 176 8.38 -20.53 4.60
CA ASP A 176 7.72 -20.01 5.77
C ASP A 176 8.78 -19.44 6.73
N LEU A 177 8.57 -18.19 7.17
CA LEU A 177 9.41 -17.48 8.12
C LEU A 177 8.71 -17.42 9.48
N LEU A 178 9.34 -17.96 10.50
CA LEU A 178 8.81 -18.03 11.87
C LEU A 178 9.38 -16.92 12.76
N SER A 179 8.61 -16.44 13.73
CA SER A 179 9.04 -15.38 14.68
C SER A 179 10.16 -15.83 15.62
N ALA A 180 10.19 -17.13 15.93
CA ALA A 180 11.21 -17.83 16.70
C ALA A 180 11.28 -19.29 16.23
N PRO A 181 12.31 -20.07 16.57
CA PRO A 181 12.35 -21.50 16.27
C PRO A 181 11.13 -22.24 16.84
N GLY A 182 10.28 -22.80 15.98
CA GLY A 182 9.01 -23.42 16.37
C GLY A 182 7.91 -22.45 16.80
N GLY A 183 8.12 -21.14 16.60
CA GLY A 183 7.14 -20.10 16.89
C GLY A 183 6.10 -19.93 15.78
N CYS A 184 5.30 -18.87 15.90
CA CYS A 184 4.25 -18.57 14.93
C CYS A 184 4.80 -18.10 13.58
N LEU A 185 4.02 -18.34 12.52
CA LEU A 185 4.31 -17.90 11.16
C LEU A 185 4.20 -16.38 11.04
N VAL A 186 5.28 -15.73 10.59
CA VAL A 186 5.32 -14.28 10.36
C VAL A 186 5.08 -13.97 8.90
N LYS A 187 5.87 -14.61 8.01
CA LYS A 187 5.77 -14.42 6.57
C LYS A 187 5.81 -15.73 5.81
N SER A 188 5.19 -15.74 4.65
CA SER A 188 5.17 -16.91 3.77
C SER A 188 5.27 -16.49 2.31
N LEU A 189 6.10 -17.19 1.55
CA LEU A 189 6.20 -17.09 0.10
C LEU A 189 5.88 -18.47 -0.48
N ALA A 190 4.92 -18.52 -1.40
CA ALA A 190 4.55 -19.76 -2.07
C ALA A 190 4.50 -19.53 -3.59
N ILE A 191 5.37 -20.23 -4.32
CA ILE A 191 5.41 -20.26 -5.77
C ILE A 191 4.95 -21.64 -6.20
N SER A 192 3.70 -21.72 -6.64
CA SER A 192 3.04 -23.00 -6.95
C SER A 192 3.64 -23.69 -8.18
N THR A 193 4.07 -22.89 -9.16
CA THR A 193 4.64 -23.38 -10.41
C THR A 193 5.81 -22.49 -10.80
N LEU A 194 7.01 -23.05 -10.78
CA LEU A 194 8.23 -22.42 -11.28
C LEU A 194 8.26 -22.46 -12.82
N PHE A 195 9.05 -21.58 -13.43
CA PHE A 195 9.16 -21.50 -14.89
C PHE A 195 9.75 -22.77 -15.52
N GLN A 196 10.74 -23.38 -14.84
CA GLN A 196 11.32 -24.67 -15.20
C GLN A 196 11.63 -25.49 -13.95
N GLU A 197 12.04 -26.73 -14.19
CA GLU A 197 12.41 -27.66 -13.12
C GLU A 197 13.70 -27.24 -12.40
N ILE A 198 13.73 -27.50 -11.10
CA ILE A 198 14.89 -27.31 -10.23
C ILE A 198 15.33 -28.65 -9.63
N THR A 199 16.61 -28.76 -9.31
CA THR A 199 17.22 -29.99 -8.77
C THR A 199 17.59 -29.86 -7.30
N ASP A 200 17.88 -28.64 -6.84
CA ASP A 200 18.26 -28.37 -5.47
C ASP A 200 17.91 -26.93 -5.08
N VAL A 201 17.82 -26.66 -3.79
CA VAL A 201 17.60 -25.33 -3.23
C VAL A 201 18.51 -25.12 -2.03
N THR A 202 19.33 -24.08 -2.11
CA THR A 202 20.17 -23.61 -1.00
C THR A 202 19.73 -22.22 -0.59
N TRP A 203 20.12 -21.79 0.60
CA TRP A 203 19.77 -20.47 1.08
C TRP A 203 20.84 -19.89 2.00
N ALA A 204 20.94 -18.58 2.01
CA ALA A 204 21.85 -17.82 2.86
C ALA A 204 21.18 -16.53 3.33
N VAL A 205 21.52 -16.10 4.55
CA VAL A 205 21.11 -14.80 5.07
C VAL A 205 22.36 -13.93 5.15
N GLU A 206 22.33 -12.81 4.44
CA GLU A 206 23.38 -11.81 4.48
C GLU A 206 22.78 -10.49 4.94
N LYS A 207 23.20 -10.02 6.13
CA LYS A 207 22.69 -8.81 6.78
C LYS A 207 21.18 -8.88 7.04
N ASP A 208 20.40 -8.30 6.14
CA ASP A 208 18.95 -8.11 6.15
C ASP A 208 18.27 -8.75 4.92
N THR A 209 19.04 -9.45 4.10
CA THR A 209 18.56 -10.08 2.87
C THR A 209 18.66 -11.60 2.98
N LEU A 210 17.55 -12.28 2.72
CA LEU A 210 17.48 -13.72 2.55
C LEU A 210 17.58 -14.04 1.06
N THR A 211 18.62 -14.79 0.69
CA THR A 211 18.84 -15.25 -0.68
C THR A 211 18.53 -16.74 -0.75
N LEU A 212 17.59 -17.12 -1.61
CA LEU A 212 17.29 -18.50 -1.98
C LEU A 212 17.92 -18.76 -3.34
N THR A 213 18.83 -19.72 -3.43
CA THR A 213 19.50 -20.10 -4.68
C THR A 213 18.95 -21.45 -5.13
N LEU A 214 18.21 -21.43 -6.24
CA LEU A 214 17.58 -22.58 -6.87
C LEU A 214 18.51 -23.10 -7.97
N VAL A 215 18.86 -24.37 -7.97
CA VAL A 215 19.70 -24.99 -9.01
C VAL A 215 18.81 -25.49 -10.14
N LYS A 216 19.01 -24.98 -11.36
CA LYS A 216 18.21 -25.34 -12.53
C LYS A 216 18.46 -26.80 -12.93
N ALA A 217 17.41 -27.50 -13.36
CA ALA A 217 17.55 -28.81 -13.99
C ALA A 217 18.12 -28.73 -15.41
N GLN A 218 17.87 -27.62 -16.11
CA GLN A 218 18.36 -27.36 -17.47
C GLN A 218 18.97 -25.96 -17.53
N GLU A 219 20.11 -25.79 -18.22
CA GLU A 219 20.82 -24.50 -18.37
C GLU A 219 20.14 -23.58 -19.40
N LEU A 220 18.81 -23.45 -19.32
CA LEU A 220 18.01 -22.55 -20.15
C LEU A 220 17.75 -21.23 -19.39
N PRO A 221 17.69 -20.09 -20.10
CA PRO A 221 17.37 -18.81 -19.48
C PRO A 221 15.92 -18.80 -18.97
N TRP A 222 15.70 -18.22 -17.79
CA TRP A 222 14.36 -18.03 -17.24
C TRP A 222 13.84 -16.66 -17.62
N LYS A 223 12.69 -16.62 -18.31
CA LYS A 223 12.01 -15.36 -18.64
C LYS A 223 11.12 -14.85 -17.51
N SER A 224 10.69 -15.76 -16.64
CA SER A 224 9.87 -15.48 -15.47
C SER A 224 10.27 -16.42 -14.35
N LEU A 225 9.92 -16.07 -13.11
CA LEU A 225 10.00 -16.99 -11.98
C LEU A 225 8.78 -17.93 -11.92
N ASN A 226 7.61 -17.45 -12.36
CA ASN A 226 6.35 -18.17 -12.29
C ASN A 226 6.03 -18.84 -13.64
N GLY A 227 5.76 -20.14 -13.63
CA GLY A 227 5.38 -20.93 -14.81
C GLY A 227 4.04 -20.53 -15.43
N ALA A 228 3.18 -19.79 -14.72
CA ALA A 228 1.95 -19.24 -15.29
C ALA A 228 2.24 -18.27 -16.46
N ALA A 229 3.35 -17.54 -16.43
CA ALA A 229 3.74 -16.63 -17.51
C ALA A 229 4.08 -17.38 -18.81
N ARG A 230 4.60 -18.60 -18.72
CA ARG A 230 4.95 -19.41 -19.89
C ARG A 230 3.74 -19.68 -20.80
N LYS A 231 2.57 -19.91 -20.21
CA LYS A 231 1.33 -20.18 -20.94
C LYS A 231 0.77 -18.97 -21.68
N MET A 232 1.15 -17.75 -21.27
CA MET A 232 0.68 -16.54 -21.94
C MET A 232 1.48 -16.25 -23.22
N GLU A 233 2.80 -16.51 -23.22
CA GLU A 233 3.63 -16.36 -24.42
C GLU A 233 3.29 -17.41 -25.50
N GLU A 234 3.00 -18.65 -25.10
CA GLU A 234 2.67 -19.74 -26.03
C GLU A 234 1.29 -19.59 -26.70
N HIS A 235 0.44 -18.64 -26.30
CA HIS A 235 -0.92 -18.45 -26.86
C HIS A 235 -1.10 -17.16 -27.65
N ILE A 236 -0.03 -16.38 -27.86
CA ILE A 236 -0.05 -15.29 -28.84
C ILE A 236 0.35 -15.90 -30.19
N GLU A 237 -0.54 -16.68 -30.81
CA GLU A 237 -0.47 -16.87 -32.26
C GLU A 237 -0.74 -15.50 -32.89
N TYR A 238 0.31 -14.91 -33.47
CA TYR A 238 0.12 -13.74 -34.32
C TYR A 238 -0.70 -14.20 -35.52
N ASP A 239 -1.90 -13.66 -35.63
CA ASP A 239 -2.74 -13.87 -36.81
C ASP A 239 -2.09 -13.14 -37.98
N ASP A 240 -1.19 -13.84 -38.67
CA ASP A 240 -0.48 -13.34 -39.86
C ASP A 240 -1.46 -12.94 -40.98
N SER A 241 -2.74 -13.33 -40.91
CA SER A 241 -3.77 -12.95 -41.89
C SER A 241 -4.19 -11.47 -41.80
N LEU A 242 -3.81 -10.74 -40.75
CA LEU A 242 -4.05 -9.29 -40.64
C LEU A 242 -3.05 -8.44 -41.44
N TYR A 243 -2.03 -9.06 -42.05
CA TYR A 243 -0.98 -8.37 -42.81
C TYR A 243 -0.95 -8.72 -44.30
N GLU A 244 -1.97 -9.41 -44.85
CA GLU A 244 -2.14 -9.63 -46.30
C GLU A 244 -3.08 -8.61 -46.98
#